data_AF-A0A925D9Q5-F1
#
_entry.id   AF-A0A925D9Q5-F1
#
_cell.length_a   1.000
_cell.length_b   1.000
_cell.length_c   1.000
_cell.angle_alpha   90.00
_cell.angle_beta   90.00
_cell.angle_gamma   90.00
#
_symmetry.space_group_name_H-M   'P 1'
#
loop_
_entity.id
_entity.type
_entity.pdbx_description
1 polymer ?
#
loop_
_entity_poly.entity_id
_entity_poly.type
_entity_poly.pdbx_seq_one_letter_code
_entity_poly.pdbx_strand_id
1 'polypeptide(L)'
;MKQILLLAVALLLLPLFTAADWLQFRGTDQTSLAPDSTLPLKFEATKNLAWKAPLVGRGTGGPIVVGDRIYLTASSGAVKDDHLHVLAYDAKSGKQLWKREFWATGRCFHHPTMATATPTPASDGQRIFAFYSSNDLVCLDLDGNLLWYRGLAHDYPKAG
;
A
#
# COMPACT_ATOMS: atom_id res chain seq x y z
N MET A 1 -14.43 -47.46 -2.58
CA MET A 1 -14.09 -46.75 -1.32
C MET A 1 -12.63 -46.29 -1.24
N LYS A 2 -11.62 -47.13 -1.57
CA LYS A 2 -10.20 -46.72 -1.53
C LYS A 2 -9.83 -45.57 -2.49
N GLN A 3 -10.44 -45.49 -3.69
CA GLN A 3 -10.16 -44.41 -4.66
C GLN A 3 -10.75 -43.04 -4.26
N ILE A 4 -11.87 -43.02 -3.54
CA ILE A 4 -12.48 -41.78 -3.01
C ILE A 4 -11.62 -41.21 -1.88
N LEU A 5 -11.00 -42.09 -1.07
CA LEU A 5 -10.07 -41.69 -0.01
C LEU A 5 -8.76 -41.10 -0.56
N LEU A 6 -8.26 -41.60 -1.69
CA LEU A 6 -7.05 -41.10 -2.36
C LEU A 6 -7.25 -39.70 -2.98
N LEU A 7 -8.43 -39.40 -3.52
CA LEU A 7 -8.77 -38.06 -4.05
C LEU A 7 -8.94 -37.02 -2.92
N ALA A 8 -9.47 -37.41 -1.76
CA ALA A 8 -9.61 -36.51 -0.61
C ALA A 8 -8.25 -36.12 0.01
N VAL A 9 -7.28 -37.04 0.05
CA VAL A 9 -5.92 -36.77 0.56
C VAL A 9 -5.12 -35.90 -0.40
N ALA A 10 -5.32 -36.03 -1.72
CA ALA A 10 -4.64 -35.19 -2.71
C ALA A 10 -5.12 -33.71 -2.69
N LEU A 11 -6.37 -33.45 -2.28
CA LEU A 11 -6.92 -32.09 -2.18
C LEU A 11 -6.39 -31.33 -0.94
N LEU A 12 -5.95 -32.04 0.09
CA LEU A 12 -5.40 -31.49 1.34
C LEU A 12 -3.91 -31.11 1.25
N LEU A 13 -3.23 -31.46 0.15
CA LEU A 13 -1.80 -31.22 -0.07
C LEU A 13 -1.51 -30.09 -1.07
N LEU A 14 -2.51 -29.27 -1.43
CA LEU A 14 -2.26 -28.07 -2.22
C LEU A 14 -1.41 -27.11 -1.38
N PRO A 15 -0.18 -26.77 -1.81
CA PRO A 15 0.60 -25.75 -1.13
C PRO A 15 -0.18 -24.44 -1.22
N LEU A 16 -0.59 -23.91 -0.07
CA LEU A 16 -1.02 -22.53 0.07
C LEU A 16 0.23 -21.68 -0.15
N PHE A 17 0.47 -21.28 -1.39
CA PHE A 17 1.42 -20.20 -1.67
C PHE A 17 0.76 -18.90 -1.21
N THR A 18 0.93 -18.58 0.08
CA THR A 18 0.68 -17.23 0.56
C THR A 18 1.90 -16.41 0.20
N ALA A 19 1.73 -15.42 -0.69
CA ALA A 19 2.77 -14.40 -0.83
C ALA A 19 3.03 -13.77 0.55
N ALA A 20 4.29 -13.58 0.91
CA ALA A 20 4.62 -12.97 2.19
C ALA A 20 4.19 -11.50 2.19
N ASP A 21 3.61 -11.06 3.29
CA ASP A 21 3.26 -9.66 3.50
C ASP A 21 4.49 -8.77 3.46
N TRP A 22 4.30 -7.55 2.94
CA TRP A 22 5.30 -6.49 2.89
C TRP A 22 4.74 -5.29 3.64
N LEU A 23 4.82 -5.30 4.96
CA LEU A 23 3.99 -4.43 5.81
C LEU A 23 4.47 -2.98 5.91
N GLN A 24 5.69 -2.66 5.48
CA GLN A 24 6.29 -1.32 5.65
C GLN A 24 7.43 -1.07 4.65
N PHE A 25 8.02 0.13 4.71
CA PHE A 25 9.21 0.46 3.95
C PHE A 25 10.32 -0.58 4.21
N ARG A 26 10.90 -1.13 3.13
CA ARG A 26 11.89 -2.22 3.17
C ARG A 26 11.36 -3.58 3.65
N GLY A 27 10.04 -3.76 3.68
CA GLY A 27 9.40 -5.04 3.98
C GLY A 27 9.22 -5.27 5.46
N THR A 28 8.54 -6.36 5.80
CA THR A 28 8.16 -6.71 7.16
C THR A 28 9.38 -6.73 8.10
N ASP A 29 10.48 -7.35 7.66
CA ASP A 29 11.73 -7.44 8.42
C ASP A 29 12.68 -6.24 8.20
N GLN A 30 12.27 -5.23 7.41
CA GLN A 30 13.04 -4.01 7.10
C GLN A 30 14.38 -4.25 6.39
N THR A 31 14.55 -5.40 5.75
CA THR A 31 15.80 -5.80 5.09
C THR A 31 15.87 -5.43 3.61
N SER A 32 14.74 -5.08 2.98
CA SER A 32 14.58 -4.98 1.52
C SER A 32 14.84 -6.30 0.78
N LEU A 33 14.72 -7.44 1.45
CA LEU A 33 14.91 -8.75 0.86
C LEU A 33 13.56 -9.44 0.66
N ALA A 34 13.44 -10.15 -0.46
CA ALA A 34 12.36 -11.10 -0.72
C ALA A 34 12.98 -12.50 -0.82
N PRO A 35 13.14 -13.22 0.32
CA PRO A 35 13.74 -14.54 0.34
C PRO A 35 13.02 -15.50 -0.61
N ASP A 36 13.76 -16.41 -1.23
CA ASP A 36 13.24 -17.46 -2.10
C ASP A 36 12.39 -16.98 -3.30
N SER A 37 12.47 -15.69 -3.64
CA SER A 37 11.75 -15.13 -4.77
C SER A 37 12.50 -15.33 -6.09
N THR A 38 11.80 -15.91 -7.07
CA THR A 38 12.28 -15.93 -8.46
C THR A 38 11.73 -14.70 -9.17
N LEU A 39 12.53 -13.64 -9.27
CA LEU A 39 12.12 -12.39 -9.88
C LEU A 39 12.53 -12.31 -11.35
N PRO A 40 11.68 -11.74 -12.23
CA PRO A 40 12.05 -11.54 -13.63
C PRO A 40 13.18 -10.50 -13.75
N LEU A 41 14.31 -10.91 -14.34
CA LEU A 41 15.48 -10.03 -14.56
C LEU A 41 15.34 -9.07 -15.75
N LYS A 42 14.30 -9.27 -16.58
CA LYS A 42 13.98 -8.42 -17.73
C LYS A 42 12.54 -7.96 -17.60
N PHE A 43 12.29 -6.66 -17.74
CA PHE A 43 10.96 -6.09 -17.60
C PHE A 43 10.69 -5.13 -18.75
N GLU A 44 9.60 -5.36 -19.49
CA GLU A 44 9.16 -4.53 -20.62
C GLU A 44 7.65 -4.34 -20.54
N ALA A 45 7.11 -3.32 -21.21
CA ALA A 45 5.67 -3.06 -21.21
C ALA A 45 4.83 -4.24 -21.76
N THR A 46 5.45 -5.14 -22.53
CA THR A 46 4.83 -6.32 -23.15
C THR A 46 5.32 -7.64 -22.57
N LYS A 47 6.32 -7.63 -21.69
CA LYS A 47 6.97 -8.84 -21.18
C LYS A 47 7.22 -8.75 -19.69
N ASN A 48 6.78 -9.78 -18.96
CA ASN A 48 6.86 -9.87 -17.49
C ASN A 48 6.08 -8.77 -16.74
N LEU A 49 5.28 -7.96 -17.42
CA LEU A 49 4.28 -7.08 -16.81
C LEU A 49 3.01 -7.86 -16.51
N ALA A 50 2.71 -8.09 -15.23
CA ALA A 50 1.48 -8.78 -14.82
C ALA A 50 0.23 -7.91 -15.05
N TRP A 51 0.28 -6.66 -14.64
CA TRP A 51 -0.79 -5.67 -14.83
C TRP A 51 -0.26 -4.25 -14.59
N LYS A 52 -1.03 -3.25 -15.00
CA LYS A 52 -0.81 -1.84 -14.67
C LYS A 52 -2.14 -1.18 -14.31
N ALA A 53 -2.11 -0.26 -13.35
CA ALA A 53 -3.29 0.49 -12.94
C ALA A 53 -3.00 2.00 -12.98
N PRO A 54 -4.00 2.84 -13.32
CA PRO A 54 -3.85 4.28 -13.18
C PRO A 54 -3.74 4.64 -11.69
N LEU A 55 -2.84 5.59 -11.40
CA LEU A 55 -2.69 6.19 -10.08
C LEU A 55 -3.38 7.55 -10.07
N VAL A 56 -4.22 7.79 -9.06
CA VAL A 56 -4.74 9.15 -8.83
C VAL A 56 -3.63 10.01 -8.22
N GLY A 57 -3.39 11.18 -8.81
CA GLY A 57 -2.36 12.09 -8.30
C GLY A 57 -0.94 11.52 -8.43
N ARG A 58 -0.09 11.82 -7.45
CA ARG A 58 1.32 11.46 -7.40
C ARG A 58 1.67 10.92 -6.02
N GLY A 59 2.55 9.93 -5.96
CA GLY A 59 3.13 9.43 -4.71
C GLY A 59 4.53 8.91 -5.03
N THR A 60 5.50 9.20 -4.16
CA THR A 60 6.88 8.70 -4.32
C THR A 60 7.21 7.60 -3.30
N GLY A 61 6.28 7.32 -2.38
CA GLY A 61 6.35 6.18 -1.49
C GLY A 61 6.16 4.85 -2.22
N GLY A 62 6.61 3.77 -1.58
CA GLY A 62 6.39 2.42 -2.08
C GLY A 62 5.01 1.88 -1.70
N PRO A 63 4.53 0.85 -2.42
CA PRO A 63 3.38 0.07 -1.97
C PRO A 63 3.75 -0.83 -0.77
N ILE A 64 2.76 -1.15 0.05
CA ILE A 64 2.79 -2.25 1.02
C ILE A 64 1.79 -3.33 0.60
N VAL A 65 2.03 -4.57 1.04
CA VAL A 65 1.18 -5.73 0.73
C VAL A 65 0.72 -6.35 2.05
N VAL A 66 -0.60 -6.55 2.20
CA VAL A 66 -1.22 -7.26 3.32
C VAL A 66 -2.22 -8.27 2.74
N GLY A 67 -1.90 -9.56 2.86
CA GLY A 67 -2.60 -10.62 2.15
C GLY A 67 -2.64 -10.38 0.64
N ASP A 68 -3.83 -10.46 0.05
CA ASP A 68 -4.03 -10.26 -1.39
C ASP A 68 -4.25 -8.79 -1.80
N ARG A 69 -3.95 -7.84 -0.90
CA ARG A 69 -4.21 -6.41 -1.13
C ARG A 69 -2.92 -5.60 -1.11
N ILE A 70 -2.82 -4.67 -2.07
CA ILE A 70 -1.79 -3.66 -2.15
C ILE A 70 -2.34 -2.33 -1.63
N TYR A 71 -1.59 -1.66 -0.76
CA TYR A 71 -1.91 -0.33 -0.26
C TYR A 71 -0.82 0.67 -0.60
N LEU A 72 -1.20 1.88 -0.96
CA LEU A 72 -0.27 2.96 -1.25
C LEU A 72 -0.89 4.33 -0.92
N THR A 73 -0.01 5.31 -0.76
CA THR A 73 -0.37 6.71 -0.59
C THR A 73 -0.17 7.46 -1.91
N ALA A 74 -1.04 8.44 -2.15
CA ALA A 74 -0.86 9.42 -3.20
C ALA A 74 -1.39 10.77 -2.73
N SER A 75 -1.04 11.84 -3.41
CA SER A 75 -1.60 13.17 -3.20
C SER A 75 -1.95 13.81 -4.54
N SER A 76 -2.97 14.65 -4.54
CA SER A 76 -3.36 15.46 -5.69
C SER A 76 -3.77 16.87 -5.28
N GLY A 77 -4.05 17.72 -6.25
CA GLY A 77 -4.44 19.10 -6.03
C GLY A 77 -3.53 20.01 -6.85
N ALA A 78 -4.08 20.66 -7.87
CA ALA A 78 -3.30 21.31 -8.93
C ALA A 78 -2.34 22.41 -8.43
N VAL A 79 -2.64 23.03 -7.28
CA VAL A 79 -1.89 24.18 -6.75
C VAL A 79 -1.07 23.80 -5.51
N LYS A 80 -1.59 22.90 -4.65
CA LYS A 80 -1.02 22.65 -3.33
C LYS A 80 -0.81 21.19 -2.99
N ASP A 81 -1.21 20.23 -3.82
CA ASP A 81 -1.10 18.81 -3.49
C ASP A 81 -1.73 18.47 -2.11
N ASP A 82 -2.92 19.04 -1.86
CA ASP A 82 -3.64 19.10 -0.58
C ASP A 82 -4.76 18.05 -0.43
N HIS A 83 -4.98 17.23 -1.45
CA HIS A 83 -5.83 16.04 -1.36
C HIS A 83 -4.95 14.82 -1.08
N LEU A 84 -5.07 14.26 0.11
CA LEU A 84 -4.32 13.10 0.58
C LEU A 84 -5.12 11.83 0.29
N HIS A 85 -4.50 10.86 -0.38
CA HIS A 85 -5.15 9.60 -0.76
C HIS A 85 -4.51 8.40 -0.07
N VAL A 86 -5.36 7.48 0.39
CA VAL A 86 -4.98 6.09 0.67
C VAL A 86 -5.74 5.21 -0.31
N LEU A 87 -5.02 4.34 -1.00
CA LEU A 87 -5.56 3.52 -2.09
C LEU A 87 -5.37 2.05 -1.77
N ALA A 88 -6.33 1.22 -2.16
CA ALA A 88 -6.21 -0.23 -2.10
C ALA A 88 -6.48 -0.86 -3.47
N TYR A 89 -5.66 -1.83 -3.83
CA TYR A 89 -5.76 -2.59 -5.06
C TYR A 89 -5.68 -4.09 -4.77
N ASP A 90 -6.35 -4.88 -5.60
CA ASP A 90 -6.18 -6.33 -5.64
C ASP A 90 -4.80 -6.67 -6.20
N ALA A 91 -3.98 -7.41 -5.45
CA ALA A 91 -2.59 -7.69 -5.81
C ALA A 91 -2.48 -8.53 -7.09
N LYS A 92 -3.48 -9.38 -7.37
CA LYS A 92 -3.46 -10.30 -8.50
C LYS A 92 -3.86 -9.63 -9.82
N SER A 93 -4.83 -8.74 -9.79
CA SER A 93 -5.43 -8.13 -10.99
C SER A 93 -5.07 -6.67 -11.19
N GLY A 94 -4.58 -5.98 -10.15
CA GLY A 94 -4.39 -4.53 -10.17
C GLY A 94 -5.69 -3.73 -10.15
N LYS A 95 -6.84 -4.37 -9.88
CA LYS A 95 -8.13 -3.67 -9.78
C LYS A 95 -8.16 -2.83 -8.50
N GLN A 96 -8.49 -1.54 -8.61
CA GLN A 96 -8.72 -0.70 -7.44
C GLN A 96 -9.94 -1.23 -6.66
N LEU A 97 -9.72 -1.55 -5.39
CA LEU A 97 -10.75 -2.01 -4.46
C LEU A 97 -11.47 -0.83 -3.83
N TRP A 98 -10.70 0.13 -3.34
CA TRP A 98 -11.23 1.36 -2.77
C TRP A 98 -10.21 2.50 -2.81
N LYS A 99 -10.72 3.72 -2.65
CA LYS A 99 -9.96 4.95 -2.43
C LYS A 99 -10.55 5.69 -1.23
N ARG A 100 -9.69 6.27 -0.41
CA ARG A 100 -10.05 7.29 0.58
C ARG A 100 -9.29 8.56 0.29
N GLU A 101 -9.95 9.68 0.55
CA GLU A 101 -9.45 11.01 0.28
C GLU A 101 -9.67 11.88 1.52
N PHE A 102 -8.65 12.66 1.88
CA PHE A 102 -8.66 13.57 3.01
C PHE A 102 -8.09 14.92 2.58
N TRP A 103 -8.54 15.99 3.22
CA TRP A 103 -7.91 17.29 3.05
C TRP A 103 -6.73 17.42 4.00
N ALA A 104 -5.59 17.85 3.48
CA ALA A 104 -4.43 18.17 4.29
C ALA A 104 -4.76 19.27 5.30
N THR A 105 -4.34 19.09 6.55
CA THR A 105 -4.55 20.10 7.60
C THR A 105 -3.34 21.02 7.75
N GLY A 106 -2.16 20.57 7.33
CA GLY A 106 -0.92 21.34 7.36
C GLY A 106 -0.43 21.83 5.99
N ARG A 107 0.84 22.25 5.97
CA ARG A 107 1.48 22.82 4.78
C ARG A 107 1.96 21.70 3.85
N CYS A 108 1.53 21.73 2.60
CA CYS A 108 1.98 20.79 1.56
C CYS A 108 3.19 21.31 0.77
N PHE A 109 4.20 21.87 1.44
CA PHE A 109 5.41 22.34 0.75
C PHE A 109 6.34 21.16 0.45
N HIS A 110 6.62 20.94 -0.82
CA HIS A 110 7.56 19.93 -1.28
C HIS A 110 8.29 20.39 -2.54
N HIS A 111 9.43 19.77 -2.82
CA HIS A 111 10.13 19.99 -4.08
C HIS A 111 9.28 19.49 -5.27
N PRO A 112 9.37 20.07 -6.48
CA PRO A 112 8.56 19.66 -7.65
C PRO A 112 8.71 18.19 -8.07
N THR A 113 9.85 17.56 -7.75
CA THR A 113 10.11 16.13 -8.01
C THR A 113 9.52 15.20 -6.95
N MET A 114 8.96 15.74 -5.87
CA MET A 114 8.29 14.98 -4.80
C MET A 114 6.78 15.24 -4.81
N ALA A 115 6.09 14.73 -3.79
CA ALA A 115 4.67 14.92 -3.53
C ALA A 115 4.42 14.91 -2.01
N THR A 116 3.28 15.43 -1.56
CA THR A 116 2.88 15.37 -0.15
C THR A 116 2.82 13.94 0.38
N ALA A 117 2.43 12.99 -0.48
CA ALA A 117 2.44 11.54 -0.24
C ALA A 117 3.79 10.87 -0.57
N THR A 118 4.87 11.40 0.00
CA THR A 118 6.20 10.77 -0.09
C THR A 118 6.39 9.57 0.85
N PRO A 119 5.91 9.60 2.11
CA PRO A 119 6.11 8.47 3.02
C PRO A 119 5.36 7.21 2.56
N THR A 120 6.03 6.06 2.68
CA THR A 120 5.43 4.74 2.48
C THR A 120 4.50 4.45 3.67
N PRO A 121 3.24 4.02 3.46
CA PRO A 121 2.39 3.63 4.57
C PRO A 121 2.96 2.40 5.30
N ALA A 122 2.49 2.16 6.51
CA ALA A 122 2.82 0.97 7.29
C ALA A 122 1.56 0.22 7.70
N SER A 123 1.70 -1.05 8.04
CA SER A 123 0.62 -1.91 8.51
C SER A 123 1.06 -2.78 9.68
N ASP A 124 0.12 -3.07 10.59
CA ASP A 124 0.26 -4.08 11.65
C ASP A 124 -0.38 -5.43 11.26
N GLY A 125 -0.78 -5.57 9.98
CA GLY A 125 -1.52 -6.71 9.45
C GLY A 125 -3.04 -6.56 9.53
N GLN A 126 -3.56 -5.57 10.27
CA GLN A 126 -5.00 -5.33 10.43
C GLN A 126 -5.41 -3.89 10.09
N ARG A 127 -4.47 -2.96 10.13
CA ARG A 127 -4.69 -1.52 9.98
C ARG A 127 -3.62 -0.93 9.10
N ILE A 128 -3.98 0.13 8.40
CA ILE A 128 -3.08 0.91 7.56
C ILE A 128 -2.82 2.25 8.24
N PHE A 129 -1.55 2.61 8.38
CA PHE A 129 -1.09 3.88 8.92
C PHE A 129 -0.41 4.67 7.80
N ALA A 130 -0.98 5.81 7.44
CA ALA A 130 -0.46 6.68 6.39
C ALA A 130 -0.06 8.03 6.96
N PHE A 131 1.18 8.44 6.69
CA PHE A 131 1.74 9.72 7.11
C PHE A 131 2.07 10.57 5.88
N TYR A 132 1.85 11.88 5.99
CA TYR A 132 2.03 12.83 4.90
C TYR A 132 2.92 14.00 5.34
N SER A 133 3.62 14.64 4.40
CA SER A 133 4.49 15.77 4.71
C SER A 133 3.75 17.01 5.23
N SER A 134 2.42 17.05 5.07
CA SER A 134 1.52 18.01 5.69
C SER A 134 1.34 17.79 7.20
N ASN A 135 2.07 16.83 7.80
CA ASN A 135 1.95 16.39 9.19
C ASN A 135 0.60 15.74 9.52
N ASP A 136 -0.07 15.22 8.51
CA ASP A 136 -1.32 14.48 8.65
C ASP A 136 -1.03 12.98 8.81
N LEU A 137 -1.70 12.35 9.79
CA LEU A 137 -1.60 10.93 10.10
C LEU A 137 -3.00 10.30 10.06
N VAL A 138 -3.16 9.29 9.22
CA VAL A 138 -4.42 8.57 8.97
C VAL A 138 -4.28 7.13 9.43
N CYS A 139 -5.29 6.60 10.10
CA CYS A 139 -5.42 5.17 10.34
C CYS A 139 -6.75 4.63 9.80
N LEU A 140 -6.64 3.60 8.96
CA LEU A 140 -7.76 2.89 8.37
C LEU A 140 -7.71 1.40 8.76
N ASP A 141 -8.86 0.72 8.75
CA ASP A 141 -8.85 -0.74 8.65
C ASP A 141 -8.56 -1.20 7.20
N LEU A 142 -8.44 -2.51 6.98
CA LEU A 142 -8.13 -3.07 5.66
C LEU A 142 -9.22 -2.83 4.59
N ASP A 143 -10.46 -2.53 5.00
CA ASP A 143 -11.60 -2.21 4.13
C ASP A 143 -11.72 -0.69 3.87
N GLY A 144 -10.78 0.08 4.42
CA GLY A 144 -10.65 1.52 4.22
C GLY A 144 -11.59 2.32 5.11
N ASN A 145 -12.17 1.73 6.15
CA ASN A 145 -12.95 2.52 7.12
C ASN A 145 -12.01 3.35 7.96
N LEU A 146 -12.36 4.62 8.14
CA LEU A 146 -11.57 5.53 8.97
C LEU A 146 -11.69 5.13 10.44
N LEU A 147 -10.55 4.83 11.07
CA LEU A 147 -10.48 4.61 12.51
C LEU A 147 -10.16 5.92 13.23
N TRP A 148 -9.20 6.68 12.71
CA TRP A 148 -8.91 8.03 13.18
C TRP A 148 -8.08 8.83 12.16
N TYR A 149 -8.13 10.16 12.30
CA TYR A 149 -7.35 11.12 11.53
C TYR A 149 -6.79 12.21 12.45
N ARG A 150 -5.51 12.55 12.32
CA ARG A 150 -4.80 13.50 13.20
C ARG A 150 -3.89 14.42 12.39
N GLY A 151 -4.04 15.73 12.59
CA GLY A 151 -3.06 16.71 12.13
C GLY A 151 -2.04 16.97 13.23
N LEU A 152 -0.83 16.42 13.11
CA LEU A 152 0.20 16.55 14.15
C LEU A 152 0.67 17.99 14.33
N ALA A 153 0.62 18.82 13.29
CA ALA A 153 0.92 20.25 13.40
C ALA A 153 -0.15 21.00 14.21
N HIS A 154 -1.40 20.53 14.20
CA HIS A 154 -2.46 21.08 15.05
C HIS A 154 -2.24 20.66 16.51
N ASP A 155 -1.96 19.38 16.74
CA ASP A 155 -1.77 18.84 18.09
C ASP A 155 -0.46 19.30 18.74
N TYR A 156 0.58 19.50 17.93
CA TYR A 156 1.92 19.91 18.32
C TYR A 156 2.41 21.05 17.41
N PRO A 157 2.03 22.31 17.69
CA PRO A 157 2.32 23.47 16.83
C PRO A 157 3.80 23.76 16.55
N LYS A 158 4.72 23.09 17.27
CA LYS A 158 6.18 23.21 17.08
C LYS A 158 6.78 22.07 16.24
N ALA A 159 5.98 21.13 15.78
CA ALA A 159 6.43 19.91 15.11
C ALA A 159 6.57 20.06 13.57
N GLY A 160 6.71 21.26 13.01
CA GLY A 160 6.79 21.44 11.55
C GLY A 160 7.37 22.75 11.07
#